data_AF-A0A965X0N6-F1
#
_entry.id   AF-A0A965X0N6-F1
#
_cell.length_a   1.000
_cell.length_b   1.000
_cell.length_c   1.000
_cell.angle_alpha   90.00
_cell.angle_beta   90.00
_cell.angle_gamma   90.00
#
_symmetry.space_group_name_H-M   'P 1'
#
loop_
_entity.id
_entity.type
_entity.pdbx_description
1 polymer ?
#
loop_
_entity_poly.entity_id
_entity_poly.type
_entity_poly.pdbx_seq_one_letter_code
_entity_poly.pdbx_strand_id
1 'polypeptide(L)'
;MGDEERRYRLWLSFALGTAYVRMQSLLETYDGDGKAIFRDAAAACLPGVGKRELACNAVLHQKASEAYIDDCLAYMTRRKIQAVLVEDENYPALLRHIYRPPMVLYLRGRLPKRIPVPIALIGSRNCSDYG
;
A
#
# COMPACT_ATOMS: atom_id res chain seq x y z
N MET A 1 12.83 -8.24 4.27
CA MET A 1 12.21 -8.37 2.93
C MET A 1 13.21 -7.94 1.89
N GLY A 2 13.36 -8.69 0.80
CA GLY A 2 14.24 -8.30 -0.31
C GLY A 2 13.68 -7.09 -1.08
N ASP A 3 14.55 -6.36 -1.77
CA ASP A 3 14.17 -5.16 -2.54
C ASP A 3 13.22 -5.50 -3.70
N GLU A 4 13.42 -6.66 -4.32
CA GLU A 4 12.56 -7.17 -5.38
C GLU A 4 11.14 -7.49 -4.89
N GLU A 5 11.00 -8.12 -3.73
CA GLU A 5 9.68 -8.41 -3.15
C GLU A 5 8.94 -7.12 -2.74
N ARG A 6 9.69 -6.16 -2.19
CA ARG A 6 9.17 -4.83 -1.86
C ARG A 6 8.56 -4.15 -3.08
N ARG A 7 9.25 -4.21 -4.23
CA ARG A 7 8.80 -3.63 -5.50
C ARG A 7 7.41 -4.13 -5.88
N TYR A 8 7.17 -5.43 -5.85
CA TYR A 8 5.89 -6.01 -6.24
C TYR A 8 4.78 -5.75 -5.22
N ARG A 9 5.10 -5.69 -3.93
CA ARG A 9 4.13 -5.27 -2.90
C ARG A 9 3.70 -3.82 -3.04
N LEU A 10 4.62 -2.92 -3.41
CA LEU A 10 4.28 -1.54 -3.72
C LEU A 10 3.40 -1.43 -4.96
N TRP A 11 3.69 -2.24 -5.99
CA TRP A 11 2.84 -2.34 -7.18
C TRP A 11 1.38 -2.67 -6.84
N LEU A 12 1.12 -3.62 -5.93
CA LEU A 12 -0.25 -3.91 -5.48
C LEU A 12 -0.97 -2.66 -4.97
N SER A 13 -0.26 -1.83 -4.18
CA SER A 13 -0.81 -0.57 -3.68
C SER A 13 -1.00 0.47 -4.78
N PHE A 14 -0.06 0.62 -5.73
CA PHE A 14 -0.21 1.53 -6.88
C PHE A 14 -1.38 1.15 -7.78
N ALA A 15 -1.61 -0.16 -7.95
CA ALA A 15 -2.65 -0.67 -8.82
C ALA A 15 -4.03 -0.53 -8.18
N LEU A 16 -4.19 -0.99 -6.93
CA LEU A 16 -5.47 -1.11 -6.24
C LEU A 16 -5.82 0.06 -5.32
N GLY A 17 -4.88 0.96 -5.02
CA GLY A 17 -5.10 2.10 -4.15
C GLY A 17 -5.57 1.69 -2.75
N THR A 18 -6.83 1.99 -2.43
CA THR A 18 -7.42 1.79 -1.10
C THR A 18 -8.19 0.47 -0.95
N ALA A 19 -8.13 -0.44 -1.93
CA ALA A 19 -8.83 -1.73 -1.90
C ALA A 19 -8.16 -2.74 -0.93
N TYR A 20 -8.13 -2.40 0.36
CA TYR A 20 -7.42 -3.12 1.41
C TYR A 20 -7.81 -4.61 1.50
N VAL A 21 -9.12 -4.92 1.48
CA VAL A 21 -9.58 -6.32 1.59
C VAL A 21 -9.03 -7.17 0.45
N ARG A 22 -8.97 -6.60 -0.76
CA ARG A 22 -8.47 -7.33 -1.92
C ARG A 22 -6.96 -7.55 -1.86
N MET A 23 -6.21 -6.52 -1.48
CA MET A 23 -4.76 -6.64 -1.27
C MET A 23 -4.45 -7.70 -0.21
N GLN A 24 -5.14 -7.67 0.92
CA GLN A 24 -4.96 -8.63 2.00
C GLN A 24 -5.29 -10.06 1.54
N SER A 25 -6.44 -10.27 0.91
CA SER A 25 -6.86 -11.58 0.40
C SER A 25 -5.85 -12.17 -0.60
N LEU A 26 -5.29 -11.35 -1.49
CA LEU A 26 -4.25 -11.80 -2.43
C LEU A 26 -2.96 -12.15 -1.71
N LEU A 27 -2.50 -11.31 -0.78
CA LEU A 27 -1.29 -11.60 -0.01
C LEU A 27 -1.46 -12.87 0.83
N GLU A 28 -2.63 -13.11 1.43
CA GLU A 28 -2.92 -14.35 2.15
C GLU A 28 -2.95 -15.57 1.24
N THR A 29 -3.51 -15.45 0.03
CA THR A 29 -3.61 -16.57 -0.94
C THR A 29 -2.24 -16.99 -1.49
N TYR A 30 -1.30 -16.05 -1.57
CA TYR A 30 0.03 -16.26 -2.16
C TYR A 30 1.14 -16.29 -1.09
N ASP A 31 0.82 -16.51 0.18
CA ASP A 31 1.77 -16.54 1.30
C ASP A 31 2.68 -15.29 1.38
N GLY A 32 2.16 -14.16 0.91
CA GLY A 32 2.85 -12.88 0.87
C GLY A 32 3.82 -12.70 -0.30
N ASP A 33 3.83 -13.57 -1.30
CA ASP A 33 4.67 -13.43 -2.51
C ASP A 33 4.04 -12.45 -3.51
N GLY A 34 4.50 -11.19 -3.46
CA GLY A 34 4.07 -10.14 -4.37
C GLY A 34 4.42 -10.42 -5.82
N LYS A 35 5.57 -11.08 -6.08
CA LYS A 35 6.04 -11.40 -7.44
C LYS A 35 5.16 -12.44 -8.10
N ALA A 36 4.73 -13.46 -7.36
CA ALA A 36 3.77 -14.45 -7.84
C ALA A 36 2.43 -13.80 -8.18
N ILE A 37 1.92 -12.90 -7.33
CA ILE A 37 0.69 -12.15 -7.63
C ILE A 37 0.84 -11.31 -8.90
N PHE A 38 1.98 -10.64 -9.08
CA PHE A 38 2.26 -9.86 -10.28
C PHE A 38 2.27 -10.71 -11.56
N ARG A 39 2.94 -11.86 -11.52
CA ARG A 39 2.99 -12.81 -12.65
C ARG A 39 1.58 -13.29 -13.02
N ASP A 40 0.80 -13.70 -12.03
CA ASP A 40 -0.54 -14.22 -12.26
C ASP A 40 -1.52 -13.12 -12.70
N ALA A 41 -1.32 -11.88 -12.25
CA ALA A 41 -2.03 -10.71 -12.77
C ALA A 41 -1.69 -10.45 -14.23
N ALA A 42 -0.41 -10.51 -14.61
CA ALA A 42 0.03 -10.34 -15.99
C ALA A 42 -0.56 -11.42 -16.92
N ALA A 43 -0.70 -12.65 -16.42
CA ALA A 43 -1.35 -13.77 -17.13
C ALA A 43 -2.89 -13.74 -17.06
N ALA A 44 -3.49 -12.74 -16.41
CA ALA A 44 -4.94 -12.62 -16.18
C ALA A 44 -5.57 -13.85 -15.48
N CYS A 45 -4.80 -14.53 -14.62
CA CYS A 45 -5.21 -15.77 -13.96
C CYS A 45 -5.38 -15.63 -12.44
N LEU A 46 -5.53 -14.41 -11.92
CA LEU A 46 -5.78 -14.17 -10.50
C LEU A 46 -7.12 -14.78 -10.05
N PRO A 47 -7.17 -15.39 -8.85
CA PRO A 47 -8.42 -15.92 -8.30
C PRO A 47 -9.39 -14.78 -8.00
N GLY A 48 -10.68 -14.97 -8.25
CA GLY A 48 -11.72 -14.00 -7.92
C GLY A 48 -13.08 -14.43 -8.43
N VAL A 49 -14.11 -14.33 -7.59
CA VAL A 49 -15.47 -14.78 -7.92
C VAL A 49 -16.44 -13.58 -7.96
N GLY A 50 -16.25 -12.62 -7.06
CA GLY A 50 -17.14 -11.47 -6.94
C GLY A 50 -16.89 -10.41 -8.03
N LYS A 51 -17.94 -9.71 -8.48
CA LYS A 51 -17.83 -8.59 -9.44
C LYS A 51 -16.75 -7.57 -9.05
N ARG A 52 -16.63 -7.27 -7.74
CA ARG A 52 -15.60 -6.34 -7.22
C ARG A 52 -14.19 -6.88 -7.35
N GLU A 53 -13.99 -8.18 -7.13
CA GLU A 53 -12.68 -8.84 -7.25
C GLU A 53 -12.27 -8.92 -8.71
N LEU A 54 -13.19 -9.28 -9.60
CA LEU A 54 -12.94 -9.30 -11.04
C LEU A 54 -12.58 -7.91 -11.57
N ALA A 55 -13.25 -6.86 -11.10
CA ALA A 55 -12.88 -5.48 -11.43
C ALA A 55 -11.47 -5.13 -10.93
N CYS A 56 -11.10 -5.54 -9.71
CA CYS A 56 -9.74 -5.37 -9.20
C CYS A 56 -8.71 -6.16 -10.04
N ASN A 57 -9.03 -7.39 -10.44
CA ASN A 57 -8.16 -8.23 -11.27
C ASN A 57 -7.92 -7.60 -12.64
N ALA A 58 -8.94 -6.99 -13.26
CA ALA A 58 -8.79 -6.26 -14.51
C ALA A 58 -7.84 -5.05 -14.35
N VAL A 59 -7.96 -4.30 -13.25
CA VAL A 59 -7.04 -3.17 -12.96
C VAL A 59 -5.62 -3.65 -12.71
N LEU A 60 -5.45 -4.75 -11.96
CA LEU A 60 -4.14 -5.37 -11.74
C LEU A 60 -3.51 -5.80 -13.05
N HIS A 61 -4.25 -6.53 -13.89
CA HIS A 61 -3.79 -6.98 -15.19
C HIS A 61 -3.36 -5.81 -16.09
N GLN A 62 -4.17 -4.76 -16.18
CA GLN A 62 -3.85 -3.57 -16.98
C GLN A 62 -2.54 -2.90 -16.52
N LYS A 63 -2.23 -2.97 -15.22
CA LYS A 63 -1.07 -2.33 -14.61
C LYS A 63 0.08 -3.30 -14.34
N ALA A 64 -0.01 -4.56 -14.79
CA ALA A 64 0.99 -5.60 -14.55
C ALA A 64 2.14 -5.50 -15.58
N SER A 65 2.84 -4.37 -15.59
CA SER A 65 4.04 -4.17 -16.41
C SER A 65 5.19 -3.62 -15.58
N GLU A 66 6.40 -4.10 -15.83
CA GLU A 66 7.59 -3.63 -15.12
C GLU A 66 7.80 -2.12 -15.31
N ALA A 67 7.56 -1.62 -16.54
CA ALA A 67 7.62 -0.20 -16.86
C ALA A 67 6.67 0.65 -15.99
N TYR A 68 5.46 0.17 -15.71
CA TYR A 68 4.52 0.88 -14.84
C TYR A 68 5.06 1.01 -13.41
N ILE A 69 5.71 -0.04 -12.90
CA ILE A 69 6.34 -0.01 -11.57
C ILE A 69 7.50 0.97 -11.56
N ASP A 70 8.36 0.93 -12.59
CA ASP A 70 9.51 1.82 -12.73
C ASP A 70 9.08 3.30 -12.76
N ASP A 71 8.05 3.63 -13.54
CA ASP A 71 7.51 4.98 -13.61
C ASP A 71 6.99 5.46 -12.25
N CYS A 72 6.30 4.59 -11.52
CA CYS A 72 5.80 4.89 -10.17
C CYS A 72 6.94 5.13 -9.18
N LEU A 73 7.97 4.27 -9.18
CA LEU A 73 9.15 4.41 -8.33
C LEU A 73 9.99 5.66 -8.70
N ALA A 74 10.13 5.96 -9.99
CA ALA A 74 10.79 7.16 -10.47
C ALA A 74 10.04 8.42 -10.05
N TYR A 75 8.71 8.42 -10.15
CA TYR A 75 7.85 9.51 -9.67
C TYR A 75 8.05 9.76 -8.17
N MET A 76 8.02 8.70 -7.36
CA MET A 76 8.25 8.80 -5.92
C MET A 76 9.64 9.36 -5.60
N THR A 77 10.67 8.85 -6.28
CA THR A 77 12.06 9.30 -6.11
C THR A 77 12.20 10.78 -6.42
N ARG A 78 11.69 11.24 -7.58
CA ARG A 78 11.73 12.66 -8.00
C ARG A 78 11.04 13.58 -6.99
N ARG A 79 9.98 13.10 -6.33
CA ARG A 79 9.20 13.87 -5.35
C ARG A 79 9.62 13.65 -3.90
N LYS A 80 10.70 12.90 -3.65
CA LYS A 80 11.20 12.55 -2.31
C LYS A 80 10.10 11.91 -1.44
N ILE A 81 9.31 11.03 -2.06
CA ILE A 81 8.27 10.24 -1.40
C ILE A 81 8.88 8.91 -1.00
N GLN A 82 8.75 8.56 0.26
CA GLN A 82 9.11 7.25 0.81
C GLN A 82 7.83 6.41 0.93
N ALA A 83 7.93 5.11 0.73
CA ALA A 83 6.88 4.18 1.10
C ALA A 83 7.35 3.32 2.27
N VAL A 84 6.44 3.05 3.21
CA VAL A 84 6.65 2.15 4.36
C VAL A 84 5.53 1.12 4.34
N LEU A 85 5.89 -0.15 4.18
CA LEU A 85 4.97 -1.29 4.19
C LEU A 85 4.60 -1.67 5.62
N VAL A 86 3.44 -2.28 5.81
CA VAL A 86 2.92 -2.67 7.13
C VAL A 86 3.87 -3.60 7.89
N GLU A 87 4.67 -4.40 7.20
CA GLU A 87 5.68 -5.31 7.77
C GLU A 87 7.02 -4.65 8.08
N ASP A 88 7.26 -3.42 7.61
CA ASP A 88 8.53 -2.74 7.86
C ASP A 88 8.71 -2.41 9.35
N GLU A 89 9.95 -2.50 9.85
CA GLU A 89 10.27 -2.20 11.25
C GLU A 89 9.94 -0.76 11.66
N ASN A 90 10.03 0.18 10.72
CA ASN A 90 9.75 1.60 10.94
C ASN A 90 8.26 1.97 10.75
N TYR A 91 7.37 1.00 10.50
CA TYR A 91 5.93 1.24 10.46
C TYR A 91 5.39 1.53 11.88
N PRO A 92 4.57 2.59 12.09
CA PRO A 92 4.09 2.95 13.42
C PRO A 92 3.27 1.83 14.10
N ALA A 93 3.75 1.33 15.24
CA ALA A 93 3.15 0.19 15.94
C ALA A 93 1.65 0.38 16.27
N LEU A 94 1.25 1.55 16.77
CA LEU A 94 -0.16 1.83 17.08
C LEU A 94 -1.04 1.76 15.83
N LEU A 95 -0.52 2.20 14.68
CA LEU A 95 -1.25 2.15 13.42
C LEU A 95 -1.34 0.72 12.87
N ARG A 96 -0.40 -0.17 13.24
CA ARG A 96 -0.43 -1.58 12.85
C ARG A 96 -1.55 -2.34 13.56
N HIS A 97 -1.94 -1.90 14.76
CA HIS A 97 -2.92 -2.59 15.61
C HIS A 97 -4.37 -2.12 15.42
N ILE A 98 -4.65 -1.18 14.51
CA ILE A 98 -6.04 -0.82 14.19
C ILE A 98 -6.70 -1.93 13.38
N TYR A 99 -8.04 -1.92 13.29
CA TYR A 99 -8.81 -2.97 12.59
C TYR A 99 -8.39 -3.19 11.12
N ARG A 100 -8.04 -2.13 10.39
CA ARG A 100 -7.60 -2.19 8.99
C ARG A 100 -6.36 -1.30 8.79
N PRO A 101 -5.16 -1.78 9.15
CA PRO A 101 -3.94 -1.00 9.01
C PRO A 101 -3.67 -0.70 7.53
N PRO A 102 -3.30 0.53 7.15
CA PRO A 102 -2.86 0.80 5.79
C PRO A 102 -1.70 -0.10 5.37
N MET A 103 -1.83 -0.82 4.24
CA MET A 103 -0.77 -1.71 3.75
C MET A 103 0.52 -0.95 3.42
N VAL A 104 0.39 0.29 2.95
CA VAL A 104 1.50 1.18 2.61
C VAL A 104 1.22 2.58 3.14
N LEU A 105 2.21 3.19 3.79
CA LEU A 105 2.25 4.62 4.10
C LEU A 105 3.15 5.33 3.11
N TYR A 106 2.61 6.32 2.40
CA TYR A 106 3.39 7.23 1.57
C TYR A 106 3.74 8.49 2.35
N LEU A 107 5.03 8.74 2.50
CA LEU A 107 5.57 9.78 3.39
C LEU A 107 6.40 10.76 2.58
N ARG A 108 6.31 12.04 2.93
CA ARG A 108 7.24 13.06 2.46
C ARG A 108 7.90 13.68 3.69
N GLY A 109 9.22 13.56 3.79
CA GLY A 109 9.96 13.90 5.02
C GLY A 109 10.54 12.65 5.67
N ARG A 110 10.56 12.59 7.01
CA ARG A 110 11.08 11.45 7.77
C ARG A 110 10.12 11.10 8.90
N LEU A 111 9.84 9.82 9.10
CA LEU A 111 9.16 9.34 10.31
C LEU A 111 10.11 9.45 11.51
N PRO A 112 9.65 9.97 12.65
CA PRO A 112 10.41 9.89 13.90
C PRO A 112 10.64 8.43 14.28
N LYS A 113 11.84 8.09 14.78
CA LYS A 113 12.15 6.73 15.24
C LYS A 113 11.22 6.25 16.36
N ARG A 114 10.74 7.19 17.19
CA ARG A 114 9.80 6.93 18.28
C ARG A 114 8.92 8.15 18.52
N ILE A 115 7.63 7.94 18.68
CA ILE A 115 6.69 8.93 19.19
C ILE A 115 6.11 8.32 20.47
N PRO A 116 6.62 8.69 21.67
CA PRO A 116 6.28 7.99 22.90
C PRO A 116 4.80 8.14 23.26
N VAL A 117 4.18 9.29 22.97
CA VAL A 117 2.75 9.53 23.17
C VAL A 117 2.22 10.36 21.99
N PRO A 118 1.78 9.72 20.89
CA PRO A 118 1.18 10.45 19.77
C PRO A 118 -0.22 10.92 20.18
N ILE A 119 -0.42 12.22 20.32
CA ILE A 119 -1.73 12.84 20.60
C ILE A 119 -2.22 13.50 19.31
N ALA A 120 -3.40 13.11 18.86
CA ALA A 120 -4.09 13.78 17.77
C ALA A 120 -4.95 14.93 18.33
N LEU A 121 -4.76 16.14 17.83
CA LEU A 121 -5.69 17.26 18.02
C LEU A 121 -6.50 17.44 16.74
N ILE A 122 -7.82 17.37 16.86
CA ILE A 122 -8.78 17.57 15.77
C ILE A 122 -9.86 18.55 16.23
N GLY A 123 -10.42 19.34 15.31
CA GLY A 123 -11.38 20.39 15.65
C GLY A 123 -12.22 20.83 14.44
N SER A 124 -13.04 21.87 14.65
CA SER A 124 -13.85 22.47 13.57
C SER A 124 -12.95 23.06 12.49
N ARG A 125 -13.34 22.91 11.21
CA ARG A 125 -12.71 23.65 10.09
C ARG A 125 -13.02 25.15 10.13
N ASN A 126 -14.07 25.54 10.86
CA ASN A 126 -14.46 26.91 11.12
C ASN A 126 -14.63 27.06 12.64
N CYS A 127 -13.51 27.17 13.36
CA CYS A 127 -13.53 27.39 14.80
C CYS A 127 -13.90 28.85 15.10
N SER A 128 -14.44 29.09 16.30
CA SER A 128 -14.56 30.45 16.83
C SER A 128 -13.21 30.90 17.37
N ASP A 129 -13.04 32.19 17.71
CA ASP A 129 -11.80 32.67 18.34
C ASP A 129 -11.48 31.99 19.69
N TYR A 130 -12.48 31.37 20.32
CA TYR A 130 -12.28 30.59 21.54
C TYR A 130 -11.68 29.19 21.26
N GLY A 131 -11.65 28.72 20.01
CA GLY A 131 -11.25 27.35 19.64
C GLY A 131 -10.42 27.22 18.39
#